data_AF-A0A7M7LR54-F1
#
_entry.id   AF-A0A7M7LR54-F1
#
_cell.length_a   1.000
_cell.length_b   1.000
_cell.length_c   1.000
_cell.angle_alpha   90.00
_cell.angle_beta   90.00
_cell.angle_gamma   90.00
#
_symmetry.space_group_name_H-M   'P 1'
#
loop_
_entity.id
_entity.type
_entity.pdbx_description
1 polymer ?
#
loop_
_entity_poly.entity_id
_entity_poly.type
_entity_poly.pdbx_seq_one_letter_code
_entity_poly.pdbx_strand_id
1 'polypeptide(L)'
;MDQIRNFRDFLRLYNQISDTCFTRCTNTFTTRDIELDEANCVDTCAQKFIHTNHRVMEVYMEVQAAIVQKRIDEMNAAQAAIEAKSAEEQNVEVVK
;
A
#
# COMPACT_ATOMS: atom_id res chain seq x y z
N MET A 1 -7.20 20.53 -5.36
CA MET A 1 -7.73 19.14 -5.42
C MET A 1 -7.03 18.22 -4.40
N ASP A 2 -5.77 18.47 -4.05
CA ASP A 2 -5.01 17.58 -3.14
C ASP A 2 -5.53 17.52 -1.71
N GLN A 3 -6.11 18.61 -1.19
CA GLN A 3 -6.70 18.64 0.16
C GLN A 3 -7.84 17.62 0.34
N ILE A 4 -8.67 17.44 -0.70
CA ILE A 4 -9.78 16.47 -0.69
C ILE A 4 -9.23 15.03 -0.70
N ARG A 5 -8.14 14.79 -1.44
CA ARG A 5 -7.49 13.47 -1.48
C ARG A 5 -6.91 13.11 -0.11
N ASN A 6 -6.13 14.02 0.49
CA ASN A 6 -5.57 13.80 1.83
C ASN A 6 -6.64 13.53 2.88
N PHE A 7 -7.75 14.26 2.84
CA PHE A 7 -8.86 14.05 3.78
C PHE A 7 -9.54 12.70 3.58
N ARG A 8 -9.78 12.30 2.32
CA ARG A 8 -10.35 10.98 2.00
C ARG A 8 -9.45 9.84 2.48
N ASP A 9 -8.14 10.00 2.33
CA ASP A 9 -7.19 8.97 2.76
C ASP A 9 -7.07 8.92 4.29
N PHE A 10 -7.13 10.05 4.97
CA PHE A 10 -7.27 10.10 6.44
C PHE A 10 -8.53 9.38 6.92
N LEU A 11 -9.69 9.65 6.33
CA LEU A 11 -10.95 9.00 6.72
C LEU A 11 -10.91 7.49 6.50
N ARG A 12 -10.28 7.03 5.42
CA ARG A 12 -10.06 5.60 5.18
C ARG A 12 -9.20 4.97 6.27
N LEU A 13 -8.11 5.64 6.64
CA LEU A 13 -7.20 5.17 7.68
C LEU A 13 -7.91 5.11 9.04
N TYR A 14 -8.68 6.15 9.37
CA TYR A 14 -9.49 6.21 10.59
C TYR A 14 -10.48 5.04 10.68
N ASN A 15 -11.22 4.76 9.59
CA ASN A 15 -12.16 3.64 9.56
C ASN A 15 -11.45 2.29 9.72
N GLN A 16 -10.31 2.12 9.06
CA GLN A 16 -9.52 0.90 9.17
C GLN A 16 -8.96 0.68 10.58
N ILE A 17 -8.47 1.74 11.24
CA ILE A 17 -8.01 1.67 12.63
C ILE A 17 -9.16 1.28 13.55
N SER A 18 -10.31 1.93 13.38
CA SER A 18 -11.50 1.71 14.20
C SER A 18 -11.95 0.25 14.14
N ASP A 19 -12.05 -0.32 12.93
CA ASP A 19 -12.45 -1.71 12.71
C ASP A 19 -11.41 -2.73 13.26
N THR A 20 -10.12 -2.46 13.02
CA THR A 20 -9.03 -3.33 13.48
C THR A 20 -8.95 -3.37 15.01
N CYS A 21 -9.05 -2.21 15.66
CA CYS A 21 -8.95 -2.14 17.12
C CYS A 21 -10.21 -2.67 17.80
N PHE A 22 -11.40 -2.46 17.23
CA PHE A 22 -12.63 -3.10 17.70
C PHE A 22 -12.48 -4.62 17.68
N THR A 23 -12.17 -5.21 16.51
CA THR A 23 -12.07 -6.67 16.35
C THR A 23 -11.00 -7.32 17.25
N ARG A 24 -9.97 -6.58 17.68
CA ARG A 24 -8.91 -7.10 18.56
C ARG A 24 -9.16 -6.88 20.05
N CYS A 25 -9.73 -5.75 20.42
CA CYS A 25 -9.79 -5.32 21.82
C CYS A 25 -11.15 -5.55 22.47
N THR A 26 -12.26 -5.52 21.71
CA THR A 26 -13.58 -5.78 22.28
C THR A 26 -13.90 -7.26 22.16
N ASN A 27 -13.65 -8.00 23.23
CA ASN A 27 -13.84 -9.46 23.26
C ASN A 27 -14.99 -9.88 24.19
N THR A 28 -15.37 -9.01 25.12
CA THR A 28 -16.31 -9.32 26.20
C THR A 28 -17.55 -8.45 26.09
N PHE A 29 -18.65 -9.03 25.60
CA PHE A 29 -19.94 -8.33 25.44
C PHE A 29 -20.85 -8.48 26.67
N THR A 30 -20.26 -8.53 27.86
CA THR A 30 -21.00 -8.77 29.12
C THR A 30 -21.67 -7.51 29.65
N THR A 31 -21.06 -6.34 29.43
CA THR A 31 -21.57 -5.03 29.84
C THR A 31 -21.69 -4.11 28.64
N ARG A 32 -22.55 -3.08 28.76
CA ARG A 32 -22.66 -2.02 27.75
C ARG A 32 -21.47 -1.06 27.78
N ASP A 33 -20.88 -0.89 28.96
CA ASP A 33 -19.75 -0.01 29.17
C ASP A 33 -18.43 -0.73 28.89
N ILE A 34 -17.45 0.02 28.39
CA ILE A 34 -16.11 -0.46 28.07
C ILE A 34 -15.34 -0.70 29.38
N GLU A 35 -14.79 -1.89 29.53
CA GLU A 35 -13.96 -2.23 30.69
C GLU A 35 -12.57 -1.57 30.59
N LEU A 36 -11.90 -1.34 31.72
CA LEU A 36 -10.60 -0.66 31.76
C LEU A 36 -9.54 -1.36 30.89
N ASP A 37 -9.57 -2.70 30.83
CA ASP A 37 -8.65 -3.49 30.01
C ASP A 37 -8.89 -3.30 28.51
N GLU A 38 -10.15 -3.24 28.08
CA GLU A 38 -10.53 -2.96 26.69
C GLU A 38 -10.12 -1.54 26.30
N ALA A 39 -10.33 -0.55 27.19
CA ALA A 39 -9.93 0.83 26.97
C ALA A 39 -8.40 0.96 26.78
N ASN A 40 -7.62 0.32 27.66
CA ASN A 40 -6.16 0.29 27.55
C ASN A 40 -5.67 -0.41 26.28
N CYS A 41 -6.36 -1.48 25.87
CA CYS A 41 -6.07 -2.19 24.63
C CYS A 41 -6.29 -1.29 23.41
N VAL A 42 -7.41 -0.56 23.36
CA VAL A 42 -7.75 0.33 22.23
C VAL A 42 -6.72 1.46 22.08
N ASP A 43 -6.31 2.09 23.18
CA ASP A 43 -5.27 3.14 23.15
C ASP A 43 -3.94 2.59 22.62
N THR A 44 -3.51 1.44 23.15
CA THR A 44 -2.29 0.76 22.69
C THR A 44 -2.38 0.34 21.22
N CYS A 45 -3.55 -0.12 20.78
CA CYS A 45 -3.80 -0.53 19.39
C CYS A 45 -3.67 0.65 18.43
N ALA A 46 -4.29 1.79 18.75
CA ALA A 46 -4.22 3.00 17.94
C ALA A 46 -2.78 3.51 17.83
N GLN A 47 -2.05 3.61 18.95
CA GLN A 47 -0.64 4.04 18.95
C GLN A 47 0.24 3.11 18.10
N LYS A 48 0.09 1.80 18.28
CA LYS A 48 0.84 0.80 17.47
C LYS A 48 0.54 0.93 15.99
N PHE A 49 -0.73 1.13 15.63
CA PHE A 49 -1.12 1.28 14.23
C PHE A 49 -0.47 2.53 13.60
N ILE A 50 -0.54 3.68 14.29
CA ILE A 50 0.02 4.94 13.79
C ILE A 50 1.54 4.82 13.61
N HIS A 51 2.26 4.30 14.62
CA HIS A 51 3.71 4.10 14.53
C HIS A 51 4.09 3.12 13.42
N THR A 52 3.33 2.03 13.27
CA THR A 52 3.56 1.06 12.19
C THR A 52 3.32 1.70 10.84
N ASN A 53 2.23 2.45 10.67
CA ASN A 53 1.92 3.14 9.43
C ASN A 53 3.02 4.14 9.03
N HIS A 54 3.54 4.92 9.99
CA HIS A 54 4.65 5.83 9.75
C HIS A 54 5.92 5.06 9.35
N ARG A 55 6.26 3.98 10.07
CA ARG A 55 7.45 3.18 9.76
C ARG A 55 7.37 2.51 8.39
N VAL A 56 6.20 1.98 8.03
CA VAL A 56 5.95 1.40 6.70
C VAL A 56 6.09 2.47 5.63
N MET A 57 5.58 3.69 5.86
CA MET A 57 5.71 4.79 4.92
C MET A 57 7.17 5.20 4.72
N GLU A 58 7.98 5.27 5.78
CA GLU A 58 9.43 5.53 5.67
C GLU A 58 10.13 4.50 4.79
N VAL A 59 9.95 3.21 5.10
CA VAL A 59 10.57 2.11 4.34
C VAL A 59 10.06 2.09 2.90
N TYR A 60 8.77 2.37 2.68
CA TYR A 60 8.21 2.46 1.34
C TYR A 60 8.90 3.55 0.53
N MET A 61 9.11 4.74 1.09
CA MET A 61 9.79 5.84 0.40
C MET A 61 11.24 5.50 0.04
N GLU A 62 11.95 4.77 0.90
CA GLU A 62 13.31 4.29 0.62
C GLU A 62 13.36 3.29 -0.54
N VAL A 63 12.43 2.33 -0.56
CA VAL A 63 12.48 1.19 -1.50
C VAL A 63 11.78 1.52 -2.83
N GLN A 64 10.81 2.44 -2.83
CA GLN A 64 10.00 2.79 -4.00
C GLN A 64 10.86 3.25 -5.18
N ALA A 65 11.90 4.05 -4.96
CA ALA A 65 12.77 4.53 -6.03
C ALA A 65 13.49 3.38 -6.74
N ALA A 66 14.03 2.42 -5.98
CA ALA A 66 14.70 1.24 -6.53
C ALA A 66 13.73 0.32 -7.29
N ILE A 67 12.51 0.13 -6.77
CA ILE A 67 11.46 -0.65 -7.44
C ILE A 67 11.06 0.02 -8.76
N VAL A 68 10.84 1.33 -8.75
CA VAL A 68 10.45 2.08 -9.95
C VAL A 68 11.55 2.02 -11.01
N GLN A 69 12.82 2.16 -10.63
CA GLN A 69 13.94 2.04 -11.56
C GLN A 69 13.97 0.66 -12.22
N LYS A 70 13.88 -0.41 -11.42
CA LYS A 70 13.85 -1.79 -11.93
C LYS A 70 12.68 -2.01 -12.90
N ARG A 71 11.51 -1.45 -12.60
CA ARG A 71 10.32 -1.53 -13.47
C ARG A 71 10.52 -0.83 -14.81
N ILE A 72 11.25 0.31 -14.83
CA ILE A 72 11.57 1.02 -16.07
C ILE A 72 12.56 0.20 -16.91
N ASP A 73 13.59 -0.38 -16.28
CA ASP A 73 14.58 -1.18 -16.98
C ASP A 73 13.95 -2.44 -17.62
N GLU A 74 13.06 -3.12 -16.90
CA GLU A 74 12.28 -4.26 -17.41
C GLU A 74 11.37 -3.85 -18.58
N MET A 75 10.72 -2.69 -18.50
CA MET A 75 9.86 -2.17 -19.56
C MET A 75 10.67 -1.81 -20.82
N ASN A 76 11.84 -1.20 -20.65
CA ASN A 76 12.74 -0.88 -21.76
C ASN A 76 13.30 -2.14 -22.44
N ALA A 77 13.67 -3.16 -21.66
CA ALA A 77 14.14 -4.43 -22.20
C ALA A 77 13.03 -5.19 -22.96
N ALA A 78 11.80 -5.16 -22.44
CA ALA A 78 10.64 -5.74 -23.12
C ALA A 78 10.34 -4.99 -24.44
N GLN A 79 10.44 -3.67 -24.44
CA GLN A 79 10.23 -2.84 -25.64
C GLN A 79 11.28 -3.13 -26.71
N ALA A 80 12.57 -3.21 -26.34
CA ALA A 80 13.64 -3.54 -27.26
C ALA A 80 13.49 -4.96 -27.86
N ALA A 81 12.97 -5.92 -27.09
CA ALA A 81 12.70 -7.27 -27.58
C ALA A 81 11.52 -7.30 -28.57
N ILE A 82 10.50 -6.46 -28.39
CA ILE A 82 9.39 -6.30 -29.33
C ILE A 82 9.88 -5.65 -30.63
N GLU A 83 10.70 -4.60 -30.53
CA GLU A 83 11.28 -3.91 -31.68
C GLU A 83 12.20 -4.83 -32.50
N ALA A 84 13.06 -5.62 -31.84
CA ALA A 84 13.91 -6.60 -32.48
C ALA A 84 13.11 -7.68 -33.23
N LYS A 85 12.03 -8.20 -32.62
CA LYS A 85 11.13 -9.16 -33.28
C LYS A 85 10.39 -8.55 -34.46
N SER A 86 9.93 -7.30 -34.36
CA SER A 86 9.26 -6.62 -35.47
C SER A 86 10.20 -6.33 -36.66
N ALA A 87 11.49 -6.08 -36.38
CA ALA A 87 12.50 -5.90 -37.42
C ALA A 87 12.87 -7.23 -38.11
N GLU A 88 12.88 -8.34 -37.37
CA GLU A 88 13.08 -9.69 -37.95
C GLU A 88 11.89 -10.12 -38.82
N GLU A 89 10.64 -9.84 -38.41
CA GLU A 89 9.44 -10.15 -39.21
C GLU A 89 9.33 -9.29 -40.49
N GLN A 90 9.69 -8.00 -40.44
CA GLN A 90 9.72 -7.14 -41.63
C GLN A 90 10.81 -7.54 -42.64
N ASN A 91 11.93 -8.08 -42.18
CA ASN A 91 13.01 -8.50 -43.08
C ASN A 91 12.69 -9.82 -43.81
N VAL A 92 11.83 -10.68 -43.24
CA VAL A 92 11.35 -11.91 -43.90
C VAL A 92 10.30 -11.62 -44.99
N GLU A 93 9.51 -10.55 -44.84
CA GLU A 93 8.52 -10.12 -45.85
C GLU A 93 9.15 -9.37 -47.05
N VAL A 94 10.31 -8.73 -46.86
CA VAL A 94 11.05 -8.04 -47.94
C VAL A 94 11.91 -8.99 -48.80
N VAL A 95 12.27 -10.16 -48.27
CA VAL A 95 13.13 -11.15 -48.96
C VAL A 95 12.33 -12.19 -49.75
N LYS A 96 11.00 -12.18 -49.69
CA LYS A 96 10.10 -13.09 -50.43
C LYS A 96 9.46 -12.42 -51.63
#